data_AF-A0A3E2CK42-F1
#
_entry.id   AF-A0A3E2CK42-F1
#
_cell.length_a   1.000
_cell.length_b   1.000
_cell.length_c   1.000
_cell.angle_alpha   90.00
_cell.angle_beta   90.00
_cell.angle_gamma   90.00
#
_symmetry.space_group_name_H-M   'P 1'
#
loop_
_entity.id
_entity.type
_entity.pdbx_description
1 polymer ?
#
loop_
_entity_poly.entity_id
_entity_poly.type
_entity_poly.pdbx_seq_one_letter_code
_entity_poly.pdbx_strand_id
1 'polypeptide(L)' 'DKQTVGQVAANIRKLRAPEPYKGKGIKYTDERILRKAGKAGK' A
#
# COMPACT_ATOMS: atom_id res chain seq x y z
N ASP A 1 13.99 7.24 18.49
CA ASP A 1 12.69 7.74 17.95
C ASP A 1 12.29 7.21 16.58
N LYS A 2 13.17 7.27 15.56
CA LYS A 2 12.82 6.83 14.19
C LYS A 2 12.35 5.39 14.08
N GLN A 3 12.84 4.49 14.94
CA GLN A 3 12.41 3.09 14.99
C GLN A 3 10.92 2.96 15.36
N THR A 4 10.45 3.69 16.36
CA THR A 4 9.05 3.66 16.80
C THR A 4 8.13 4.17 15.70
N VAL A 5 8.52 5.28 15.04
CA VAL A 5 7.76 5.85 13.92
C VAL A 5 7.65 4.86 12.76
N GLY A 6 8.76 4.18 12.42
CA GLY A 6 8.75 3.14 11.38
C GLY A 6 7.85 1.95 11.75
N GLN A 7 7.89 1.50 13.01
CA GLN A 7 7.08 0.38 13.48
C GLN A 7 5.58 0.72 13.46
N VAL A 8 5.21 1.92 13.90
CA VAL A 8 3.83 2.41 13.88
C VAL A 8 3.34 2.54 12.43
N ALA A 9 4.13 3.12 11.54
CA ALA A 9 3.75 3.27 10.14
C ALA A 9 3.58 1.90 9.44
N ALA A 10 4.44 0.93 9.75
CA ALA A 10 4.31 -0.45 9.28
C ALA A 10 3.05 -1.13 9.81
N ASN A 11 2.71 -0.95 11.08
CA ASN A 11 1.50 -1.50 11.68
C ASN A 11 0.23 -0.93 11.02
N ILE A 12 0.20 0.38 10.75
CA ILE A 12 -0.92 1.03 10.07
C ILE A 12 -1.08 0.50 8.63
N ARG A 13 0.03 0.32 7.89
CA ARG A 13 0.00 -0.25 6.53
C ARG A 13 -0.54 -1.69 6.48
N LYS A 14 -0.28 -2.51 7.51
CA LYS A 14 -0.80 -3.90 7.61
C LYS A 14 -2.32 -3.97 7.69
N LEU A 15 -2.98 -2.97 8.28
CA LEU A 15 -4.44 -2.96 8.44
C LEU A 15 -5.17 -2.92 7.10
N ARG A 16 -4.62 -2.19 6.13
CA ARG A 16 -5.18 -2.09 4.78
C ARG A 16 -4.09 -1.88 3.75
N ALA A 17 -3.42 -2.97 3.39
CA ALA A 17 -2.40 -2.95 2.35
C ALA A 17 -2.97 -2.46 1.01
N PRO A 18 -2.16 -1.76 0.20
CA PRO A 18 -2.61 -1.26 -1.09
C PRO A 18 -2.88 -2.43 -2.05
N GLU A 19 -4.09 -2.47 -2.62
CA GLU A 19 -4.51 -3.52 -3.54
C GLU A 19 -3.72 -3.47 -4.87
N PRO A 20 -3.32 -4.63 -5.43
CA PRO A 20 -2.48 -4.69 -6.63
C PRO A 20 -3.18 -4.26 -7.92
N TYR A 21 -4.49 -4.04 -7.94
CA TYR A 21 -5.23 -3.64 -9.15
C TYR A 21 -5.54 -2.14 -9.16
N LYS A 22 -6.26 -1.68 -8.13
CA LYS A 22 -6.71 -0.28 -8.03
C LYS A 22 -5.80 0.58 -7.15
N GLY A 23 -4.78 -0.01 -6.49
CA GLY A 23 -3.89 0.71 -5.57
C GLY A 23 -4.61 1.28 -4.35
N LYS A 24 -5.79 0.76 -4.02
CA LYS A 24 -6.61 1.23 -2.89
C LYS A 24 -6.04 0.66 -1.59
N GLY A 25 -5.78 1.52 -0.61
CA GLY A 25 -5.23 1.15 0.69
C GLY A 25 -4.26 2.21 1.23
N ILE A 26 -3.58 1.85 2.30
CA ILE A 26 -2.61 2.71 2.99
C ILE A 26 -1.25 2.52 2.32
N LYS A 27 -0.64 3.62 1.86
CA LYS A 27 0.66 3.65 1.19
C LYS A 27 1.50 4.78 1.77
N TYR A 28 2.81 4.70 1.59
CA TYR A 28 3.67 5.85 1.87
C TYR A 28 3.52 6.91 0.76
N THR A 29 3.87 8.15 1.07
CA THR A 29 3.67 9.31 0.19
C THR A 29 4.34 9.12 -1.17
N ASP A 30 5.57 8.60 -1.17
CA ASP A 30 6.38 8.40 -2.38
C ASP A 30 6.33 6.95 -2.91
N GLU A 31 5.46 6.10 -2.36
CA GLU A 31 5.38 4.69 -2.74
C GLU A 31 4.65 4.50 -4.09
N ARG A 32 5.37 3.96 -5.08
CA ARG A 32 4.81 3.55 -6.36
C ARG A 32 4.36 2.09 -6.32
N ILE A 33 3.05 1.87 -6.27
CA ILE A 33 2.45 0.53 -6.29
C ILE A 33 2.47 -0.03 -7.71
N LEU A 34 3.06 -1.22 -7.88
CA LEU A 34 2.98 -1.98 -9.13
C LEU A 34 1.56 -2.50 -9.33
N ARG A 35 0.83 -1.89 -10.27
CA ARG A 35 -0.53 -2.30 -10.59
C ARG A 35 -0.52 -3.42 -11.63
N LYS A 36 -1.23 -4.51 -11.34
CA LYS A 36 -1.54 -5.55 -12.32
C LYS A 36 -2.72 -5.12 -13.18
N ALA A 37 -2.70 -5.52 -14.45
CA ALA A 37 -3.87 -5.37 -15.32
C ALA A 37 -5.06 -6.10 -14.66
N GLY A 38 -6.21 -5.43 -14.61
CA GLY A 38 -7.46 -6.09 -14.23
C GLY A 38 -7.83 -7.18 -15.24
N LYS A 39 -8.94 -7.88 -15.01
CA LYS A 39 -9.49 -8.76 -16.05
C LYS A 39 -9.69 -7.95 -17.32
N ALA A 40 -9.08 -8.41 -18.42
CA ALA A 40 -9.39 -7.95 -19.76
C ALA A 40 -10.82 -8.44 -20.11
N GLY A 41 -11.81 -7.75 -19.58
CA GLY A 41 -13.22 -7.95 -19.91
C GLY A 41 -13.74 -6.64 -20.47
N LYS A 42 -13.84 -6.58 -21.79
CA LYS A 42 -14.84 -5.75 -22.43
C LYS A 42 -16.11 -6.59 -22.57
#